data_AF-A0A9C7S9Z0-F1
#
_entry.id   AF-A0A9C7S9Z0-F1
#
_cell.length_a   1.000
_cell.length_b   1.000
_cell.length_c   1.000
_cell.angle_alpha   90.00
_cell.angle_beta   90.00
_cell.angle_gamma   90.00
#
_symmetry.space_group_name_H-M   'P 1'
#
loop_
_entity.id
_entity.type
_entity.pdbx_description
1 polymer ?
#
loop_
_entity_poly.entity_id
_entity_poly.type
_entity_poly.pdbx_seq_one_letter_code
_entity_poly.pdbx_strand_id
1 'polypeptide(L)' 'GARRNERHSGLCGQAPSDYPEMAEYLVEIGIDSISLNPDTILSTTRHILEIEKQLGRTRA' A
#
# COMPACT_ATOMS: atom_id res chain seq x y z
N GLY A 1 -5.58 -1.68 15.40
CA GLY A 1 -4.89 -1.43 16.69
C GLY A 1 -3.80 -0.39 16.58
N ALA A 2 -2.91 -0.51 15.60
CA ALA A 2 -1.75 0.36 15.41
C ALA A 2 -2.10 1.86 15.32
N ARG A 3 -3.01 2.25 14.41
CA ARG A 3 -3.49 3.64 14.25
C ARG A 3 -3.97 4.28 15.56
N ARG A 4 -4.74 3.55 16.38
CA ARG A 4 -5.26 4.04 17.66
C ARG A 4 -4.15 4.34 18.68
N ASN A 5 -3.02 3.65 18.57
CA ASN A 5 -1.87 3.81 19.47
C ASN A 5 -0.73 4.58 18.80
N GLU A 6 -0.99 5.26 17.68
CA GLU A 6 0.02 6.03 16.93
C GLU A 6 1.26 5.19 16.57
N ARG A 7 1.04 3.91 16.25
CA ARG A 7 2.10 2.99 15.83
C ARG A 7 2.05 2.76 14.33
N HIS A 8 3.25 2.64 13.75
CA HIS A 8 3.47 2.21 12.37
C HIS A 8 2.87 0.81 12.12
N SER A 9 2.25 0.64 10.96
CA SER A 9 1.63 -0.59 10.49
C SER A 9 2.10 -0.94 9.09
N GLY A 10 2.66 -2.14 8.95
CA GLY A 10 3.08 -2.68 7.67
C GLY A 10 2.59 -4.09 7.45
N LEU A 11 2.47 -4.49 6.18
CA LEU A 11 2.10 -5.84 5.78
C LEU A 11 3.21 -6.45 4.90
N CYS A 12 3.59 -7.69 5.22
CA CYS A 12 4.42 -8.53 4.37
C CYS A 12 3.64 -9.75 3.88
N GLY A 13 4.05 -10.28 2.73
CA GLY A 13 3.43 -11.45 2.11
C GLY A 13 3.35 -11.31 0.59
N GLN A 14 2.98 -12.40 -0.08
CA GLN A 14 2.90 -12.44 -1.54
C GLN A 14 1.63 -11.78 -2.08
N ALA A 15 0.55 -11.77 -1.28
CA ALA A 15 -0.75 -11.23 -1.69
C ALA A 15 -0.72 -9.83 -2.33
N PRO A 16 -0.06 -8.80 -1.75
CA PRO A 16 0.00 -7.48 -2.39
C PRO A 16 0.85 -7.43 -3.67
N SER A 17 1.69 -8.45 -3.93
CA SER A 17 2.46 -8.57 -5.17
C SER A 17 1.67 -9.28 -6.27
N ASP A 18 0.88 -10.29 -5.90
CA ASP A 18 0.08 -11.09 -6.84
C ASP A 18 -1.27 -10.43 -7.18
N TYR A 19 -1.83 -9.67 -6.24
CA TYR A 19 -3.16 -9.08 -6.30
C TYR A 19 -3.08 -7.56 -6.09
N PRO A 20 -3.00 -6.76 -7.17
CA PRO A 20 -2.97 -5.29 -7.07
C PRO A 20 -4.15 -4.71 -6.29
N GLU A 21 -5.33 -5.34 -6.35
CA GLU A 21 -6.52 -4.97 -5.58
C GLU A 21 -6.31 -5.08 -4.06
N MET A 22 -5.43 -5.99 -3.62
CA MET A 22 -5.05 -6.07 -2.21
C MET A 22 -4.14 -4.90 -1.83
N ALA A 23 -3.20 -4.52 -2.71
CA ALA A 23 -2.36 -3.36 -2.48
C ALA A 23 -3.20 -2.06 -2.43
N GLU A 24 -4.16 -1.92 -3.33
CA GLU A 24 -5.16 -0.84 -3.35
C GLU A 24 -5.94 -0.76 -2.04
N TYR A 25 -6.56 -1.87 -1.64
CA TYR A 25 -7.34 -1.92 -0.40
C TYR A 25 -6.50 -1.52 0.83
N LEU A 26 -5.24 -1.98 0.90
CA LEU A 26 -4.33 -1.62 2.00
C LEU A 26 -4.01 -0.12 2.02
N VAL A 27 -3.87 0.51 0.85
CA VAL A 27 -3.66 1.96 0.72
C VAL A 27 -4.92 2.74 1.11
N GLU A 28 -6.11 2.27 0.71
CA GLU A 28 -7.39 2.89 1.07
C GLU A 28 -7.60 2.94 2.59
N ILE A 29 -7.36 1.81 3.28
CA ILE A 29 -7.44 1.74 4.75
C ILE A 29 -6.29 2.49 5.45
N GLY A 30 -5.32 2.97 4.68
CA GLY A 30 -4.22 3.83 5.10
C GLY A 30 -3.10 3.09 5.82
N ILE A 31 -2.63 1.97 5.27
CA ILE A 31 -1.42 1.28 5.74
C ILE A 31 -0.18 2.15 5.56
N ASP A 32 0.81 2.02 6.44
CA ASP A 32 2.02 2.84 6.38
C ASP A 32 3.07 2.26 5.42
N SER A 33 3.16 0.93 5.32
CA SER A 33 4.12 0.26 4.41
C SER A 33 3.62 -1.09 3.89
N ILE A 34 3.99 -1.44 2.66
CA ILE A 34 3.69 -2.74 2.04
C ILE A 34 5.01 -3.32 1.52
N SER A 35 5.28 -4.60 1.80
CA SER A 35 6.40 -5.33 1.20
C SER A 35 5.93 -5.99 -0.10
N LEU A 36 6.70 -5.78 -1.17
CA LEU A 36 6.42 -6.30 -2.51
C LEU A 36 7.61 -7.09 -3.04
N ASN A 37 7.33 -8.00 -3.96
CA ASN A 37 8.39 -8.71 -4.67
C ASN A 37 9.14 -7.74 -5.62
N PRO A 38 10.47 -7.93 -5.82
CA PRO A 38 11.28 -7.01 -6.63
C PRO A 38 10.82 -6.85 -8.09
N ASP A 39 10.20 -7.88 -8.65
CA ASP A 39 9.64 -7.93 -10.00
C ASP A 39 8.33 -7.14 -10.13
N THR A 40 7.53 -7.06 -9.05
CA THR A 40 6.22 -6.39 -9.04
C THR A 40 6.26 -4.99 -8.41
N ILE A 41 7.38 -4.61 -7.80
CA ILE A 41 7.48 -3.34 -7.08
C ILE A 41 7.20 -2.13 -7.97
N LEU A 42 7.70 -2.10 -9.21
CA LEU A 42 7.52 -0.95 -10.10
C LEU A 42 6.08 -0.80 -10.61
N SER A 43 5.45 -1.90 -11.03
CA SER A 43 4.07 -1.89 -11.52
C SER A 43 3.10 -1.54 -10.39
N THR A 44 3.26 -2.19 -9.24
CA THR A 44 2.40 -1.98 -8.08
C THR A 44 2.57 -0.58 -7.50
N THR A 45 3.80 -0.04 -7.45
CA THR A 45 4.02 1.34 -6.98
C THR A 45 3.34 2.36 -7.90
N ARG A 46 3.40 2.19 -9.23
CA ARG A 46 2.69 3.09 -10.16
C ARG A 46 1.18 3.04 -9.96
N HIS A 47 0.63 1.86 -9.71
CA HIS A 47 -0.78 1.68 -9.42
C HIS A 47 -1.18 2.38 -8.12
N ILE A 48 -0.40 2.17 -7.05
CA ILE A 48 -0.59 2.82 -5.74
C ILE A 48 -0.56 4.35 -5.88
N LEU A 49 0.39 4.90 -6.65
CA LEU A 49 0.50 6.35 -6.85
C LEU A 49 -0.75 6.94 -7.50
N GLU A 50 -1.35 6.25 -8.46
CA GLU A 50 -2.59 6.72 -9.10
C GLU A 50 -3.78 6.66 -8.11
N ILE A 51 -3.86 5.61 -7.29
CA ILE A 51 -4.86 5.49 -6.23
C ILE A 51 -4.68 6.60 -5.18
N GLU A 52 -3.46 6.84 -4.71
CA GLU A 52 -3.15 7.90 -3.75
C GLU A 52 -3.55 9.28 -4.28
N LYS A 53 -3.32 9.54 -5.58
CA LYS A 53 -3.77 10.76 -6.26
C LYS A 53 -5.29 10.87 -6.31
N GLN A 54 -6.01 9.78 -6.62
CA GLN A 54 -7.48 9.75 -6.61
C GLN A 54 -8.06 10.00 -5.21
N LEU A 55 -7.41 9.46 -4.17
CA LEU A 55 -7.79 9.65 -2.77
C LEU A 55 -7.39 11.03 -2.22
N GLY A 56 -6.70 11.87 -2.99
CA GLY A 56 -6.16 13.16 -2.54
C GLY A 56 -5.08 13.01 -1.45
N ARG A 57 -4.46 11.83 -1.36
CA ARG A 57 -3.42 11.48 -0.39
C ARG A 57 -2.05 11.51 -1.06
N THR A 58 -1.61 12.68 -1.52
CA THR A 58 -0.21 12.80 -1.96
C THR A 58 0.68 12.74 -0.71
N ARG A 59 1.39 11.62 -0.53
CA ARG A 59 2.47 11.56 0.47
C ARG A 59 3.57 12.53 -0.01
N ALA A 60 3.75 13.62 0.73
CA ALA A 60 4.78 14.63 0.50
C ALA A 60 6.15 14.14 0.98
#